data_AF-A0A7K0WA45-F1
#
_entry.id   AF-A0A7K0WA45-F1
#
_cell.length_a   1.000
_cell.length_b   1.000
_cell.length_c   1.000
_cell.angle_alpha   90.00
_cell.angle_beta   90.00
_cell.angle_gamma   90.00
#
_symmetry.space_group_name_H-M   'P 1'
#
loop_
_entity.id
_entity.type
_entity.pdbx_description
1 polymer ?
#
loop_
_entity_poly.entity_id
_entity_poly.type
_entity_poly.pdbx_seq_one_letter_code
_entity_poly.pdbx_strand_id
1 'polypeptide(L)'
;MMTRQISTALPIFLIIYVIQEAVLNQFRLPGGGFSLLLIFTLVWAVLSSPEIAAFSGFTAGLLMDLSGSSSGPIGQWTLLMVAACYAVSYFGSGNESLYGNPLGFTLFTTSAVFFIELAYVVTGALLGV
;
A
#
# COMPACT_ATOMS: atom_id res chain seq x y z
N MET A 1 18.35 -12.23 -9.05
CA MET A 1 16.92 -12.18 -9.44
C MET A 1 16.20 -11.00 -8.78
N MET A 2 16.42 -10.75 -7.47
CA MET A 2 15.82 -9.64 -6.71
C MET A 2 16.03 -8.23 -7.32
N THR A 3 17.25 -7.89 -7.75
CA THR A 3 17.55 -6.58 -8.37
C THR A 3 16.70 -6.30 -9.62
N ARG A 4 16.39 -7.34 -10.40
CA ARG A 4 15.55 -7.21 -11.60
C ARG A 4 14.12 -6.88 -11.22
N GLN A 5 13.57 -7.56 -10.20
CA GLN A 5 12.22 -7.33 -9.70
C GLN A 5 12.07 -5.93 -9.11
N ILE A 6 13.06 -5.48 -8.33
CA ILE A 6 13.11 -4.12 -7.78
C ILE A 6 13.16 -3.07 -8.90
N SER A 7 14.05 -3.27 -9.88
CA SER A 7 14.19 -2.35 -11.01
C SER A 7 12.93 -2.24 -11.86
N THR A 8 12.13 -3.31 -11.95
CA THR A 8 10.82 -3.26 -12.65
C THR A 8 9.70 -2.69 -11.78
N ALA A 9 9.72 -2.93 -10.47
CA ALA A 9 8.67 -2.44 -9.57
C ALA A 9 8.72 -0.91 -9.46
N LEU A 10 9.90 -0.34 -9.22
CA LEU A 10 10.07 1.10 -8.97
C LEU A 10 9.41 2.02 -10.02
N PRO A 11 9.60 1.83 -11.35
CA PRO A 11 8.91 2.66 -12.35
C PRO A 11 7.40 2.44 -12.37
N ILE A 12 6.91 1.22 -12.08
CA ILE A 12 5.47 0.94 -12.02
C ILE A 12 4.82 1.72 -10.88
N PHE A 13 5.42 1.68 -9.69
CA PHE A 13 4.95 2.44 -8.52
C PHE A 13 4.96 3.95 -8.78
N LEU A 14 5.98 4.45 -9.47
CA LEU A 14 6.06 5.86 -9.85
C LEU A 14 4.95 6.25 -10.84
N ILE A 15 4.68 5.43 -11.84
CA ILE A 15 3.56 5.67 -12.79
C ILE A 15 2.23 5.71 -12.05
N ILE A 16 1.99 4.77 -11.12
CA ILE A 16 0.75 4.72 -10.35
C ILE A 16 0.63 5.95 -9.45
N TYR A 17 1.72 6.38 -8.82
CA TYR A 17 1.76 7.62 -8.05
C TYR A 17 1.40 8.84 -8.90
N VAL A 18 1.97 8.95 -10.11
CA VAL A 18 1.64 10.04 -11.04
C VAL A 18 0.17 10.00 -11.43
N ILE A 19 -0.40 8.82 -11.70
CA ILE A 19 -1.83 8.68 -12.02
C ILE A 19 -2.70 9.09 -10.83
N GLN A 20 -2.33 8.70 -9.61
CA GLN A 20 -3.02 9.09 -8.38
C GLN A 20 -3.08 10.62 -8.25
N GLU A 21 -1.94 11.30 -8.32
CA GLU A 21 -1.87 12.76 -8.11
C GLU A 21 -2.43 13.57 -9.29
N ALA A 22 -2.10 13.17 -10.52
CA ALA A 22 -2.43 13.96 -11.71
C ALA A 22 -3.86 13.73 -12.22
N VAL A 23 -4.46 12.58 -11.92
CA VAL A 23 -5.78 12.22 -12.45
C VAL A 23 -6.79 12.05 -11.31
N LEU A 24 -6.53 11.18 -10.34
CA LEU A 24 -7.54 10.85 -9.34
C LEU A 24 -7.82 11.97 -8.35
N ASN A 25 -6.77 12.59 -7.82
CA ASN A 25 -6.94 13.70 -6.87
C ASN A 25 -7.62 14.92 -7.52
N GLN A 26 -7.64 15.01 -8.86
CA GLN A 26 -8.34 16.07 -9.59
C GLN A 26 -9.87 15.92 -9.58
N PHE A 27 -10.39 14.69 -9.44
CA PHE A 27 -11.84 14.46 -9.41
C PHE A 27 -12.53 14.96 -8.13
N ARG A 28 -11.76 15.31 -7.08
CA ARG A 28 -12.26 15.84 -5.80
C ARG A 28 -13.50 15.10 -5.29
N LEU A 29 -13.40 13.77 -5.24
CA LEU A 29 -14.51 12.92 -4.82
C LEU A 29 -14.95 13.27 -3.38
N PRO A 30 -16.27 13.27 -3.10
CA PRO A 30 -16.78 13.53 -1.76
C PRO A 30 -16.26 12.47 -0.78
N GLY A 31 -15.74 12.89 0.37
CA GLY A 31 -15.20 12.00 1.40
C GLY A 31 -13.70 11.69 1.30
N GLY A 32 -12.94 12.43 0.48
CA GLY A 32 -11.47 12.30 0.44
C GLY A 32 -10.93 11.30 -0.59
N GLY A 33 -11.82 10.69 -1.40
CA GLY A 33 -11.42 9.78 -2.48
C GLY A 33 -10.86 8.44 -1.99
N PHE A 34 -10.03 7.81 -2.81
CA PHE A 34 -9.37 6.54 -2.50
C PHE A 34 -7.91 6.58 -2.91
N SER A 35 -7.08 5.80 -2.22
CA SER A 35 -5.65 5.67 -2.54
C SER A 35 -5.40 4.48 -3.46
N LEU A 36 -5.16 4.74 -4.76
CA LEU A 36 -4.72 3.67 -5.67
C LEU A 36 -3.41 3.06 -5.23
N LEU A 37 -2.48 3.89 -4.75
CA LEU A 37 -1.17 3.43 -4.35
C LEU A 37 -1.30 2.40 -3.21
N LEU A 38 -2.19 2.65 -2.23
CA LEU A 38 -2.42 1.75 -1.11
C LEU A 38 -2.99 0.42 -1.55
N ILE A 39 -4.09 0.47 -2.33
CA ILE A 39 -4.75 -0.74 -2.84
C ILE A 39 -3.78 -1.55 -3.70
N PHE A 40 -3.10 -0.90 -4.64
CA PHE A 40 -2.15 -1.57 -5.53
C PHE A 40 -1.00 -2.22 -4.77
N THR A 41 -0.41 -1.52 -3.80
CA THR A 41 0.73 -2.07 -3.04
C THR A 41 0.31 -3.28 -2.22
N LEU A 42 -0.88 -3.27 -1.61
CA LEU A 42 -1.36 -4.40 -0.83
C LEU A 42 -1.65 -5.60 -1.74
N VAL A 43 -2.31 -5.41 -2.89
CA VAL A 43 -2.49 -6.46 -3.90
C VAL A 43 -1.13 -7.02 -4.34
N TRP A 44 -0.17 -6.14 -4.62
CA TRP A 44 1.19 -6.53 -5.01
C TRP A 44 1.89 -7.34 -3.91
N ALA A 45 1.68 -6.98 -2.65
CA ALA A 45 2.26 -7.66 -1.49
C ALA A 45 1.72 -9.09 -1.34
N VAL A 46 0.42 -9.32 -1.55
CA VAL A 46 -0.17 -10.68 -1.48
C VAL A 46 0.48 -11.65 -2.49
N LEU A 47 0.87 -11.12 -3.65
CA LEU A 47 1.46 -11.90 -4.75
C LEU A 47 2.99 -11.98 -4.69
N SER A 48 3.62 -11.24 -3.77
CA SER A 48 5.07 -11.15 -3.65
C SER A 48 5.59 -11.95 -2.46
N SER A 49 6.88 -12.28 -2.47
CA SER A 49 7.57 -12.76 -1.26
C SER A 49 7.66 -11.66 -0.20
N PRO A 50 7.71 -11.97 1.11
CA PRO A 50 7.69 -10.97 2.18
C PRO A 50 8.76 -9.89 2.09
N GLU A 51 9.96 -10.25 1.64
CA GLU A 51 11.09 -9.32 1.46
C GLU A 51 10.82 -8.28 0.36
N ILE A 52 10.31 -8.73 -0.79
CA ILE A 52 9.94 -7.85 -1.90
C ILE A 52 8.72 -7.01 -1.52
N ALA A 53 7.74 -7.61 -0.84
CA ALA A 53 6.56 -6.92 -0.35
C ALA A 53 6.93 -5.77 0.59
N ALA A 54 7.81 -6.01 1.57
CA ALA A 54 8.29 -4.98 2.49
C ALA A 54 9.01 -3.83 1.76
N PHE A 55 9.87 -4.15 0.79
CA PHE A 55 10.56 -3.14 -0.02
C PHE A 55 9.58 -2.32 -0.89
N SER A 56 8.60 -2.97 -1.52
CA SER A 56 7.55 -2.26 -2.26
C SER A 56 6.68 -1.41 -1.34
N GLY A 57 6.38 -1.89 -0.12
CA GLY A 57 5.68 -1.15 0.93
C GLY A 57 6.45 0.09 1.35
N PHE A 58 7.77 -0.02 1.56
CA PHE A 58 8.65 1.12 1.82
C PHE A 58 8.57 2.16 0.70
N THR A 59 8.73 1.71 -0.55
CA THR A 59 8.75 2.60 -1.71
C THR A 59 7.40 3.31 -1.88
N ALA A 60 6.30 2.58 -1.74
CA ALA A 60 4.96 3.13 -1.84
C ALA A 60 4.67 4.10 -0.69
N GLY A 61 4.97 3.71 0.55
CA GLY A 61 4.75 4.58 1.71
C GLY A 61 5.58 5.86 1.64
N LEU A 62 6.81 5.80 1.12
CA LEU A 62 7.63 6.98 0.87
C LEU A 62 6.99 7.90 -0.17
N LEU A 63 6.44 7.35 -1.25
CA LEU A 63 5.71 8.12 -2.25
C LEU A 63 4.41 8.73 -1.67
N MET A 64 3.71 8.02 -0.79
CA MET A 64 2.53 8.55 -0.09
C MET A 64 2.91 9.70 0.86
N ASP A 65 4.00 9.56 1.60
CA ASP A 65 4.49 10.62 2.50
C ASP A 65 4.95 11.87 1.74
N LEU A 66 5.42 11.71 0.49
CA LEU A 66 5.77 12.82 -0.41
C LEU A 66 4.57 13.38 -1.19
N SER A 67 3.39 12.76 -1.09
CA SER A 67 2.18 13.26 -1.74
C SER A 67 1.76 14.58 -1.11
N GLY A 68 1.54 15.60 -1.96
CA GLY A 68 0.95 16.87 -1.53
C GLY A 68 -0.51 16.75 -1.07
N SER A 69 -1.13 15.59 -1.27
CA SER A 69 -2.49 15.27 -0.83
C SER A 69 -2.51 14.52 0.51
N SER A 70 -1.35 14.12 1.05
CA SER A 70 -1.23 13.48 2.36
C SER A 70 -1.29 14.52 3.49
N SER A 71 -2.02 14.20 4.55
CA SER A 71 -2.17 15.07 5.73
C SER A 71 -1.28 14.68 6.91
N GLY A 72 -0.63 13.51 6.87
CA GLY A 72 0.15 12.96 7.97
C GLY A 72 1.61 13.43 7.98
N PRO A 73 2.33 13.28 9.11
CA PRO A 73 3.76 13.53 9.17
C PRO A 73 4.55 12.65 8.19
N ILE A 74 5.61 13.23 7.61
CA ILE A 74 6.53 12.48 6.74
C ILE A 74 7.08 11.26 7.50
N GLY A 75 6.95 10.08 6.90
CA GLY A 75 7.41 8.80 7.43
C GLY A 75 6.30 7.94 8.03
N GLN A 76 5.11 8.49 8.27
CA GLN A 76 3.99 7.73 8.84
C GLN A 76 3.50 6.64 7.87
N TRP A 77 3.26 6.97 6.60
CA TRP A 77 2.86 5.97 5.62
C TRP A 77 3.98 4.99 5.33
N THR A 78 5.23 5.45 5.26
CA THR A 78 6.39 4.57 5.08
C THR A 78 6.45 3.49 6.15
N LEU A 79 6.32 3.85 7.42
CA LEU A 79 6.37 2.88 8.53
C LEU A 79 5.21 1.88 8.45
N LEU A 80 3.99 2.37 8.26
CA LEU A 80 2.79 1.55 8.20
C LEU A 80 2.83 0.59 7.00
N MET A 81 3.21 1.07 5.83
CA MET A 81 3.21 0.28 4.59
C MET A 81 4.27 -0.82 4.61
N VAL A 82 5.47 -0.57 5.17
CA VAL A 82 6.48 -1.63 5.32
C VAL A 82 5.95 -2.77 6.18
N ALA A 83 5.41 -2.43 7.35
CA ALA A 83 4.89 -3.42 8.30
C ALA A 83 3.70 -4.18 7.71
N ALA A 84 2.74 -3.46 7.11
CA ALA A 84 1.55 -4.04 6.53
C ALA A 84 1.86 -4.94 5.34
N CYS A 85 2.69 -4.50 4.39
CA CYS A 85 3.03 -5.31 3.23
C CYS A 85 3.80 -6.58 3.60
N TYR A 86 4.70 -6.51 4.59
CA TYR A 86 5.35 -7.71 5.11
C TYR A 86 4.34 -8.67 5.74
N ALA A 87 3.46 -8.18 6.62
CA ALA A 87 2.46 -9.00 7.30
C ALA A 87 1.49 -9.65 6.30
N VAL A 88 0.96 -8.88 5.36
CA VAL A 88 0.01 -9.35 4.33
C VAL A 88 0.65 -10.43 3.46
N SER A 89 1.89 -10.22 3.01
CA SER A 89 2.62 -11.23 2.22
C SER A 89 2.90 -12.49 3.04
N TYR A 90 3.32 -12.35 4.30
CA TYR A 90 3.57 -13.48 5.20
C TYR A 90 2.31 -14.33 5.41
N PHE A 91 1.17 -13.70 5.75
CA PHE A 91 -0.10 -14.41 5.94
C PHE A 91 -0.69 -14.95 4.63
N GLY A 92 -0.48 -14.25 3.51
CA GLY A 92 -0.94 -14.69 2.19
C GLY A 92 -0.18 -15.91 1.67
N SER A 93 1.13 -15.95 1.88
CA SER A 93 2.01 -17.01 1.37
C SER A 93 1.70 -18.41 1.89
N GLY A 94 1.06 -18.52 3.07
CA GLY A 94 0.73 -19.80 3.70
C GLY A 94 -0.61 -20.41 3.29
N ASN A 95 -1.38 -19.73 2.43
CA ASN A 95 -2.76 -20.11 2.15
C ASN A 95 -3.01 -20.24 0.64
N GLU A 96 -2.74 -21.42 0.09
CA GLU A 96 -2.89 -21.74 -1.34
C GLU A 96 -4.32 -21.48 -1.86
N SER A 97 -5.32 -21.58 -0.97
CA SER A 97 -6.73 -21.31 -1.32
C SER A 97 -7.00 -19.82 -1.59
N LEU A 98 -6.18 -18.89 -1.07
CA LEU A 98 -6.33 -17.46 -1.34
C LEU A 98 -6.05 -17.12 -2.81
N TYR A 99 -5.09 -17.79 -3.43
CA TYR A 99 -4.75 -17.55 -4.84
C TYR A 99 -5.78 -18.17 -5.80
N GLY A 100 -6.43 -19.26 -5.39
CA GLY A 100 -7.44 -19.95 -6.20
C GLY A 100 -8.86 -19.37 -6.10
N ASN A 101 -9.15 -18.59 -5.06
CA ASN A 101 -10.48 -18.02 -4.82
C ASN A 101 -10.48 -16.48 -4.91
N PRO A 102 -11.06 -15.89 -5.98
CA PRO A 102 -11.06 -14.44 -6.16
C PRO A 102 -11.78 -13.69 -5.03
N LEU A 103 -12.83 -14.28 -4.44
CA LEU A 103 -13.52 -13.65 -3.31
C LEU A 103 -12.65 -13.62 -2.06
N GLY A 104 -11.91 -14.70 -1.80
CA GLY A 104 -10.97 -14.77 -0.67
C GLY A 104 -9.87 -13.72 -0.79
N PHE A 105 -9.29 -13.59 -1.99
CA PHE A 105 -8.27 -12.59 -2.29
C PHE A 105 -8.77 -11.16 -2.08
N THR A 106 -9.96 -10.83 -2.59
CA THR A 106 -10.55 -9.49 -2.42
C THR A 106 -10.84 -9.20 -0.96
N LEU A 107 -11.49 -10.12 -0.23
CA LEU A 107 -11.80 -9.91 1.20
C LEU A 107 -10.55 -9.75 2.05
N PHE A 108 -9.50 -10.54 1.77
CA PHE A 108 -8.22 -10.42 2.46
C PHE A 108 -7.59 -9.05 2.24
N THR A 109 -7.51 -8.61 0.98
CA THR A 109 -6.94 -7.30 0.64
C THR A 109 -7.78 -6.16 1.24
N THR A 110 -9.11 -6.22 1.15
CA THR A 110 -10.00 -5.22 1.75
C THR A 110 -9.85 -5.16 3.27
N SER A 111 -9.70 -6.29 3.95
CA SER A 111 -9.43 -6.29 5.39
C SER A 111 -8.09 -5.63 5.72
N ALA A 112 -7.04 -5.88 4.92
CA ALA A 112 -5.75 -5.23 5.09
C ALA A 112 -5.84 -3.71 4.91
N VAL A 113 -6.57 -3.24 3.90
CA VAL A 113 -6.88 -1.81 3.68
C VAL A 113 -7.58 -1.21 4.92
N PHE A 114 -8.59 -1.88 5.44
CA PHE A 114 -9.31 -1.41 6.63
C PHE A 114 -8.40 -1.26 7.85
N PHE A 115 -7.56 -2.27 8.13
CA PHE A 115 -6.68 -2.24 9.30
C PHE A 115 -5.55 -1.20 9.17
N ILE A 116 -5.00 -0.99 7.98
CA ILE A 116 -3.93 -0.01 7.81
C ILE A 116 -4.46 1.42 7.91
N GLU A 117 -5.66 1.70 7.40
CA GLU A 117 -6.33 3.00 7.57
C GLU A 117 -6.64 3.27 9.04
N LEU A 118 -7.10 2.26 9.78
CA LEU A 118 -7.30 2.36 11.23
C LEU A 118 -5.97 2.64 11.94
N ALA A 119 -4.90 1.94 11.57
CA ALA A 119 -3.57 2.19 12.12
C ALA A 119 -3.04 3.58 11.77
N TYR A 120 -3.35 4.10 10.58
CA TYR A 120 -3.01 5.47 10.18
C TYR A 120 -3.73 6.49 11.06
N VAL A 121 -5.03 6.35 11.30
CA VAL A 121 -5.77 7.26 12.19
C VAL A 121 -5.24 7.20 13.62
N VAL A 122 -4.98 5.99 14.14
CA VAL A 122 -4.44 5.83 15.50
C VAL A 122 -3.05 6.45 15.63
N THR A 123 -2.16 6.19 14.66
CA THR A 123 -0.80 6.74 14.70
C THR A 123 -0.78 8.25 14.47
N GLY A 124 -1.66 8.79 13.63
CA GLY A 124 -1.85 10.24 13.47
C GLY A 124 -2.25 10.89 14.78
N ALA A 125 -3.29 10.36 15.43
CA ALA A 125 -3.75 10.86 16.72
C ALA A 125 -2.66 10.85 17.81
N LEU A 126 -1.78 9.83 17.81
CA LEU A 126 -0.63 9.77 18.73
C LEU A 126 0.46 10.80 18.39
N LEU A 127 0.62 11.14 17.11
CA LEU A 127 1.56 12.16 16.62
C LEU A 127 1.00 13.58 16.76
N GLY A 128 -0.25 13.73 17.20
CA GLY A 128 -0.90 15.02 17.40
C GLY A 128 -1.45 15.66 16.11
N VAL A 129 -1.73 14.84 15.09
CA VAL A 129 -2.32 15.21 13.80
C VAL A 129 -3.62 14.45 13.60
#